data_AF-A0A7S0KQ00-F1
#
_entry.id   AF-A0A7S0KQ00-F1
#
_cell.length_a   1.000
_cell.length_b   1.000
_cell.length_c   1.000
_cell.angle_alpha   90.00
_cell.angle_beta   90.00
_cell.angle_gamma   90.00
#
_symmetry.space_group_name_H-M   'P 1'
#
loop_
_entity.id
_entity.type
_entity.pdbx_description
1 polymer ?
#
loop_
_entity_poly.entity_id
_entity_poly.type
_entity_poly.pdbx_seq_one_letter_code
_entity_poly.pdbx_strand_id
1 'polypeptide(L)'
;MEDGSATPAASPGPAAGSASTPPPRDAFSSPDFSAVDFINRLFPDEASLAQVDPLVERLRLRVRRVDDEILAAVRSQSTGGARAKADLDQAKQAIVELSGRIQEIKSKAAQSEHMVEEICRDIKKLDFAKKHLTSTITALRRLTMLITAVEQLETLSMRRQYRDSANLLEAVDELLTHFASYGDIPKIADLQKRNTTVKQTLRGMVFEDFHSTWMPTTMEQDPAAAARLADACLVVDALDASVREELVGNLTNKELMNYNSCFDELVNKLTLENVERRYAWIKRNLKSKEAMWRVFPARWRVPQLLCMSMGKLTRTHVLEMLDTSGPHEVQATLQALHRTIEFEREMDEYFDIDDAVVGGAEGGAEGGA
;
A
#
# COMPACT_ATOMS: atom_id res chain seq x y z
N MET A 1 36.56 59.02 25.07
CA MET A 1 37.42 58.04 25.75
C MET A 1 38.83 58.21 25.16
N GLU A 2 39.64 59.22 25.52
CA GLU A 2 39.96 59.74 26.88
C GLU A 2 40.10 58.56 27.86
N ASP A 3 41.25 58.24 28.45
CA ASP A 3 42.32 59.04 29.06
C ASP A 3 43.64 58.25 28.92
N GLY A 4 44.85 58.81 28.97
CA GLY A 4 45.30 59.92 29.79
C GLY A 4 46.16 59.39 30.95
N SER A 5 47.49 59.48 30.81
CA SER A 5 48.41 59.70 31.94
C SER A 5 49.73 60.23 31.35
N ALA A 6 49.93 61.55 31.34
CA ALA A 6 50.42 62.37 32.44
C ALA A 6 51.95 62.26 32.61
N THR A 7 52.62 63.27 32.05
CA THR A 7 53.97 63.75 32.39
C THR A 7 54.06 64.12 33.88
N PRO A 8 55.27 64.22 34.44
CA PRO A 8 55.69 65.58 34.80
C PRO A 8 57.15 65.91 34.48
N ALA A 9 57.36 67.21 34.31
CA ALA A 9 58.62 67.88 34.03
C ALA A 9 59.49 68.06 35.28
N ALA A 10 60.82 68.11 35.09
CA ALA A 10 61.74 68.87 35.93
C ALA A 10 62.99 69.30 35.12
N SER A 11 63.23 70.61 35.07
CA SER A 11 64.51 71.26 34.69
C SER A 11 65.27 71.66 36.00
N PRO A 12 66.44 72.33 35.98
CA PRO A 12 67.73 71.96 35.40
C PRO A 12 68.95 72.10 36.38
N GLY A 13 70.11 71.54 35.99
CA GLY A 13 71.47 72.05 36.29
C GLY A 13 72.38 71.21 37.23
N PRO A 14 73.73 71.33 37.18
CA PRO A 14 74.60 72.04 36.24
C PRO A 14 75.61 71.13 35.48
N ALA A 15 76.35 71.78 34.59
CA ALA A 15 77.31 71.24 33.63
C ALA A 15 78.45 70.39 34.20
N ALA A 16 78.86 69.38 33.42
CA ALA A 16 80.26 69.13 33.04
C ALA A 16 80.36 67.92 32.09
N GLY A 17 81.20 68.04 31.06
CA GLY A 17 81.84 66.86 30.44
C GLY A 17 81.40 66.54 29.01
N SER A 18 82.26 66.90 28.07
CA SER A 18 82.31 66.48 26.67
C SER A 18 82.06 64.98 26.43
N ALA A 19 81.16 64.64 25.51
CA ALA A 19 81.20 63.35 24.82
C ALA A 19 80.75 63.52 23.37
N SER A 20 81.67 63.24 22.46
CA SER A 20 81.52 63.25 21.01
C SER A 20 80.36 62.36 20.54
N THR A 21 79.31 62.97 20.02
CA THR A 21 78.23 62.26 19.32
C THR A 21 78.77 61.76 17.97
N PRO A 22 78.79 60.43 17.69
CA PRO A 22 79.17 59.94 16.37
C PRO A 22 78.14 60.41 15.32
N PRO A 23 78.56 60.79 14.10
CA PRO A 23 77.65 61.32 13.11
C PRO A 23 76.60 60.26 12.69
N PRO A 24 75.36 60.68 12.37
CA PRO A 24 74.31 59.77 11.93
C PRO A 24 74.72 59.06 10.64
N ARG A 25 74.29 57.80 10.46
CA ARG A 25 74.55 56.97 9.28
C ARG A 25 74.16 57.61 7.94
N ASP A 26 73.33 58.65 7.96
CA ASP A 26 72.82 59.38 6.78
C ASP A 26 73.56 60.69 6.46
N ALA A 27 74.63 61.05 7.18
CA ALA A 27 75.37 62.29 6.93
C ALA A 27 76.04 62.34 5.53
N PHE A 28 76.36 61.18 4.95
CA PHE A 28 76.99 61.07 3.64
C PHE A 28 76.00 61.11 2.46
N SER A 29 74.70 61.07 2.74
CA SER A 29 73.62 61.02 1.72
C SER A 29 72.94 62.38 1.49
N SER A 30 73.36 63.43 2.22
CA SER A 30 72.80 64.78 2.11
C SER A 30 73.42 65.57 0.95
N PRO A 31 72.62 66.27 0.12
CA PRO A 31 73.13 67.08 -0.99
C PRO A 31 73.99 68.28 -0.54
N ASP A 32 73.89 68.68 0.74
CA ASP A 32 74.67 69.77 1.34
C ASP A 32 75.93 69.27 2.08
N PHE A 33 76.41 68.06 1.78
CA PHE A 33 77.59 67.49 2.45
C PHE A 33 78.86 68.27 2.05
N SER A 34 79.34 69.10 2.98
CA SER A 34 80.65 69.76 2.89
C SER A 34 81.72 68.86 3.49
N ALA A 35 82.53 68.25 2.62
CA ALA A 35 83.66 67.43 3.03
C ALA A 35 84.67 68.21 3.91
N VAL A 36 84.81 69.51 3.67
CA VAL A 36 85.71 70.40 4.40
C VAL A 36 85.23 70.61 5.84
N ASP A 37 83.94 70.87 6.06
CA ASP A 37 83.38 71.03 7.40
C ASP A 37 83.37 69.72 8.20
N PHE A 38 83.21 68.59 7.52
CA PHE A 38 83.29 67.27 8.13
C PHE A 38 84.70 66.94 8.60
N ILE A 39 85.71 67.21 7.77
CA ILE A 39 87.14 67.01 8.11
C ILE A 39 87.55 67.94 9.25
N ASN A 40 87.16 69.22 9.20
CA ASN A 40 87.48 70.21 10.25
C ASN A 40 86.80 69.89 11.59
N ARG A 41 85.63 69.22 11.59
CA ARG A 41 85.00 68.71 12.82
C ARG A 41 85.68 67.46 13.38
N LEU A 42 86.28 66.64 12.52
CA LEU A 42 86.98 65.41 12.92
C LEU A 42 88.40 65.71 13.42
N PHE A 43 89.05 66.76 12.88
CA PHE A 43 90.40 67.18 13.21
C PHE A 43 90.44 68.71 13.48
N PRO A 44 90.01 69.18 14.66
CA PRO A 44 89.93 70.62 14.96
C PRO A 44 91.29 71.28 15.20
N ASP A 45 92.29 70.53 15.72
CA ASP A 45 93.56 71.06 16.21
C ASP A 45 94.77 70.29 15.60
N GLU A 46 95.97 70.90 15.50
CA GLU A 46 97.18 70.27 14.92
C GLU A 46 97.59 68.96 15.63
N ALA A 47 97.29 68.82 16.92
CA ALA A 47 97.54 67.58 17.68
C ALA A 47 96.62 66.42 17.25
N SER A 48 95.47 66.71 16.64
CA SER A 48 94.51 65.71 16.14
C SER A 48 94.98 65.05 14.82
N LEU A 49 95.89 65.70 14.09
CA LEU A 49 96.48 65.17 12.85
C LEU A 49 97.28 63.88 13.06
N ALA A 50 97.80 63.65 14.28
CA ALA A 50 98.46 62.39 14.64
C ALA A 50 97.49 61.17 14.66
N GLN A 51 96.18 61.41 14.72
CA GLN A 51 95.15 60.35 14.70
C GLN A 51 94.59 60.06 13.31
N VAL A 52 95.10 60.72 12.27
CA VAL A 52 94.67 60.51 10.88
C VAL A 52 94.97 59.08 10.44
N ASP A 53 96.19 58.58 10.64
CA ASP A 53 96.56 57.22 10.22
C ASP A 53 95.73 56.13 10.92
N PRO A 54 95.53 56.14 12.25
CA PRO A 54 94.62 55.22 12.93
C PRO A 54 93.17 55.29 12.43
N LEU A 55 92.67 56.49 12.11
CA LEU A 55 91.31 56.66 11.59
C LEU A 55 91.19 56.12 10.16
N VAL A 56 92.17 56.40 9.29
CA VAL A 56 92.24 55.85 7.94
C VAL A 56 92.27 54.34 7.98
N GLU A 57 93.02 53.74 8.91
CA GLU A 57 93.08 52.28 9.04
C GLU A 57 91.77 51.70 9.58
N ARG A 58 91.09 52.39 10.50
CA ARG A 58 89.74 52.03 10.96
C ARG A 58 88.70 52.14 9.84
N LEU A 59 88.79 53.16 9.00
CA LEU A 59 87.92 53.33 7.82
C LEU A 59 88.21 52.25 6.78
N ARG A 60 89.47 51.91 6.51
CA ARG A 60 89.85 50.80 5.63
C ARG A 60 89.34 49.45 6.13
N LEU A 61 89.44 49.19 7.44
CA LEU A 61 88.85 48.00 8.06
C LEU A 61 87.31 48.01 7.94
N ARG A 62 86.68 49.17 8.09
CA ARG A 62 85.23 49.29 7.95
C ARG A 62 84.77 49.08 6.52
N VAL A 63 85.49 49.62 5.53
CA VAL A 63 85.26 49.38 4.10
C VAL A 63 85.39 47.91 3.79
N ARG A 64 86.50 47.26 4.19
CA ARG A 64 86.68 45.81 3.99
C ARG A 64 85.56 44.98 4.62
N ARG A 65 85.16 45.32 5.85
CA ARG A 65 84.05 44.62 6.52
C ARG A 65 82.73 44.80 5.79
N VAL A 66 82.43 46.01 5.31
CA VAL A 66 81.20 46.29 4.55
C VAL A 66 81.25 45.56 3.20
N ASP A 67 82.40 45.52 2.54
CA ASP A 67 82.59 44.74 1.31
C ASP A 67 82.36 43.24 1.54
N ASP A 68 82.88 42.68 2.64
CA ASP A 68 82.64 41.28 3.02
C ASP A 68 81.16 41.02 3.34
N GLU A 69 80.48 41.93 4.04
CA GLU A 69 79.05 41.85 4.33
C GLU A 69 78.21 41.94 3.04
N ILE A 70 78.57 42.83 2.10
CA ILE A 70 77.92 42.95 0.78
C ILE A 70 78.15 41.68 -0.03
N LEU A 71 79.38 41.17 -0.09
CA LEU A 71 79.68 39.95 -0.83
C LEU A 71 78.95 38.74 -0.27
N ALA A 72 78.80 38.63 1.05
CA ALA A 72 78.01 37.59 1.69
C ALA A 72 76.52 37.72 1.36
N ALA A 73 75.95 38.94 1.44
CA ALA A 73 74.56 39.21 1.12
C ALA A 73 74.24 38.97 -0.37
N VAL A 74 75.10 39.39 -1.28
CA VAL A 74 74.94 39.16 -2.73
C VAL A 74 75.01 37.66 -3.04
N ARG A 75 75.91 36.92 -2.40
CA ARG A 75 75.97 35.45 -2.54
C ARG A 75 74.74 34.76 -1.96
N SER A 76 74.25 35.17 -0.80
CA SER A 76 73.04 34.57 -0.20
C SER A 76 71.78 34.91 -1.00
N GLN A 77 71.70 36.12 -1.57
CA GLN A 77 70.59 36.53 -2.44
C GLN A 77 70.64 35.80 -3.78
N SER A 78 71.82 35.63 -4.37
CA SER A 78 72.00 34.88 -5.61
C SER A 78 71.66 33.39 -5.44
N THR A 79 72.10 32.77 -4.35
CA THR A 79 71.81 31.36 -4.06
C THR A 79 70.36 31.15 -3.62
N GLY A 80 69.81 32.06 -2.80
CA GLY A 80 68.40 32.05 -2.39
C GLY A 80 67.43 32.27 -3.54
N GLY A 81 67.74 33.19 -4.47
CA GLY A 81 66.95 33.43 -5.67
C GLY A 81 66.95 32.23 -6.63
N ALA A 82 68.10 31.56 -6.81
CA ALA A 82 68.20 30.34 -7.61
C ALA A 82 67.42 29.18 -6.99
N ARG A 83 67.48 29.01 -5.65
CA ARG A 83 66.71 27.99 -4.93
C ARG A 83 65.22 28.24 -4.98
N ALA A 84 64.77 29.47 -4.68
CA ALA A 84 63.36 29.83 -4.74
C ALA A 84 62.79 29.62 -6.15
N LYS A 85 63.56 29.91 -7.20
CA LYS A 85 63.16 29.63 -8.58
C LYS A 85 63.04 28.12 -8.85
N ALA A 86 64.01 27.33 -8.39
CA ALA A 86 63.98 25.87 -8.55
C ALA A 86 62.79 25.24 -7.81
N ASP A 87 62.52 25.65 -6.58
CA ASP A 87 61.37 25.17 -5.79
C ASP A 87 60.04 25.53 -6.45
N LEU A 88 59.94 26.74 -7.03
CA LEU A 88 58.75 27.21 -7.74
C LEU A 88 58.54 26.46 -9.06
N ASP A 89 59.61 26.14 -9.79
CA ASP A 89 59.54 25.32 -10.99
C ASP A 89 59.17 23.86 -10.67
N GLN A 90 59.67 23.31 -9.56
CA GLN A 90 59.28 21.99 -9.06
C GLN A 90 57.81 21.95 -8.64
N ALA A 91 57.33 22.97 -7.91
CA ALA A 91 55.93 23.08 -7.52
C ALA A 91 55.01 23.19 -8.75
N LYS A 92 55.41 23.97 -9.77
CA LYS A 92 54.69 24.04 -11.04
C LYS A 92 54.61 22.69 -11.74
N GLN A 93 55.70 21.93 -11.80
CA GLN A 93 55.69 20.58 -12.38
C GLN A 93 54.77 19.64 -11.59
N ALA A 94 54.81 19.67 -10.27
CA ALA A 94 53.92 18.86 -9.43
C ALA A 94 52.44 19.22 -9.63
N ILE A 95 52.10 20.50 -9.83
CA ILE A 95 50.74 20.95 -10.14
C ILE A 95 50.29 20.44 -11.51
N VAL A 96 51.16 20.50 -12.52
CA VAL A 96 50.85 19.96 -13.87
C VAL A 96 50.62 18.45 -13.80
N GLU A 97 51.45 17.72 -13.06
CA GLU A 97 51.29 16.29 -12.87
C GLU A 97 49.99 15.96 -12.11
N LEU A 98 49.69 16.70 -11.04
CA LEU A 98 48.45 16.53 -10.27
C LEU A 98 47.21 16.81 -11.13
N SER A 99 47.23 17.87 -11.94
CA SER A 99 46.16 18.18 -12.89
C SER A 99 45.95 17.04 -13.89
N GLY A 100 47.05 16.44 -14.38
CA GLY A 100 46.99 15.26 -15.24
C GLY A 100 46.32 14.08 -14.54
N ARG A 101 46.76 13.76 -13.31
CA ARG A 101 46.18 12.68 -12.51
C ARG A 101 44.70 12.91 -12.19
N ILE A 102 44.29 14.13 -11.88
CA ILE A 102 42.87 14.48 -11.64
C ILE A 102 42.05 14.25 -12.91
N GLN A 103 42.58 14.64 -14.08
CA GLN A 103 41.89 14.45 -15.35
C GLN A 103 41.76 12.96 -15.71
N GLU A 104 42.78 12.16 -15.43
CA GLU A 104 42.72 10.70 -15.58
C GLU A 104 41.70 10.07 -14.64
N ILE A 105 41.66 10.47 -13.36
CA ILE A 105 40.66 9.98 -12.39
C ILE A 105 39.27 10.36 -12.86
N LYS A 106 39.05 11.59 -13.32
CA LYS A 106 37.76 12.05 -13.84
C LYS A 106 37.33 11.23 -15.06
N SER A 107 38.24 10.96 -15.99
CA SER A 107 37.99 10.13 -17.17
C SER A 107 37.63 8.69 -16.78
N LYS A 108 38.41 8.08 -15.87
CA LYS A 108 38.13 6.73 -15.36
C LYS A 108 36.81 6.67 -14.60
N ALA A 109 36.48 7.67 -13.80
CA ALA A 109 35.22 7.76 -13.08
C ALA A 109 34.01 7.85 -14.03
N ALA A 110 34.10 8.67 -15.09
CA ALA A 110 33.06 8.74 -16.12
C ALA A 110 32.90 7.41 -16.88
N GLN A 111 34.01 6.72 -17.18
CA GLN A 111 33.96 5.38 -17.78
C GLN A 111 33.33 4.35 -16.83
N SER A 112 33.66 4.41 -15.53
CA SER A 112 33.05 3.55 -14.51
C SER A 112 31.55 3.83 -14.33
N GLU A 113 31.13 5.09 -14.36
CA GLU A 113 29.72 5.48 -14.31
C GLU A 113 28.95 4.90 -15.50
N HIS A 114 29.45 5.07 -16.72
CA HIS A 114 28.84 4.48 -17.91
C HIS A 114 28.76 2.95 -17.82
N MET A 115 29.84 2.30 -17.37
CA MET A 115 29.86 0.85 -17.18
C MET A 115 28.80 0.38 -16.18
N VAL A 116 28.65 1.08 -15.06
CA VAL A 116 27.64 0.78 -14.04
C VAL A 116 26.23 1.00 -14.59
N GLU A 117 26.01 2.07 -15.36
CA GLU A 117 24.71 2.34 -15.99
C GLU A 117 24.31 1.22 -16.95
N GLU A 118 25.25 0.70 -17.76
CA GLU A 118 25.01 -0.45 -18.64
C GLU A 118 24.68 -1.72 -17.86
N ILE A 119 25.41 -2.00 -16.77
CA ILE A 119 25.13 -3.13 -15.88
C ILE A 119 23.72 -3.01 -15.29
N CYS A 120 23.35 -1.84 -14.78
CA CYS A 120 22.01 -1.59 -14.23
C CYS A 120 20.90 -1.76 -15.28
N ARG A 121 21.14 -1.32 -16.52
CA ARG A 121 20.22 -1.52 -17.65
C ARG A 121 19.99 -3.00 -17.93
N ASP A 122 21.05 -3.81 -17.93
CA ASP A 122 20.95 -5.25 -18.20
C ASP A 122 20.34 -6.02 -17.03
N ILE A 123 20.64 -5.63 -15.78
CA ILE A 123 19.95 -6.16 -14.58
C ILE A 123 18.44 -5.90 -14.70
N LYS A 124 18.03 -4.70 -15.13
CA LYS A 124 16.61 -4.37 -15.31
C LYS A 124 15.94 -5.23 -16.38
N LYS A 125 16.62 -5.47 -17.53
CA LYS A 125 16.11 -6.40 -18.55
C LYS A 125 15.96 -7.82 -18.01
N LEU A 126 16.93 -8.29 -17.22
CA LEU A 126 16.89 -9.61 -16.61
C LEU A 126 15.76 -9.73 -15.56
N ASP A 127 15.50 -8.66 -14.81
CA ASP A 127 14.37 -8.61 -13.88
C ASP A 127 13.02 -8.66 -14.60
N PHE A 128 12.86 -7.91 -15.70
CA PHE A 128 11.69 -8.02 -16.55
C PHE A 128 11.53 -9.43 -17.12
N ALA A 129 12.61 -10.04 -17.61
CA ALA A 129 12.58 -11.42 -18.10
C ALA A 129 12.16 -12.39 -16.99
N LYS A 130 12.73 -12.27 -15.79
CA LYS A 130 12.35 -13.08 -14.63
C LYS A 130 10.88 -12.92 -14.29
N LYS A 131 10.39 -11.68 -14.21
CA LYS A 131 8.98 -11.37 -13.90
C LYS A 131 8.04 -11.96 -14.94
N HIS A 132 8.34 -11.78 -16.23
CA HIS A 132 7.55 -12.35 -17.31
C HIS A 132 7.56 -13.89 -17.26
N LEU A 133 8.72 -14.51 -17.07
CA LEU A 133 8.81 -15.97 -16.93
C LEU A 133 8.02 -16.50 -15.73
N THR A 134 8.16 -15.87 -14.55
CA THR A 134 7.39 -16.26 -13.36
C THR A 134 5.88 -16.10 -13.57
N SER A 135 5.46 -15.00 -14.21
CA SER A 135 4.06 -14.77 -14.55
C SER A 135 3.53 -15.85 -15.50
N THR A 136 4.28 -16.18 -16.55
CA THR A 136 3.94 -17.22 -17.53
C THR A 136 3.85 -18.60 -16.88
N ILE A 137 4.82 -18.96 -16.02
CA ILE A 137 4.82 -20.24 -15.29
C ILE A 137 3.59 -20.33 -14.39
N THR A 138 3.27 -19.25 -13.67
CA THR A 138 2.11 -19.21 -12.76
C THR A 138 0.80 -19.33 -13.55
N ALA A 139 0.67 -18.62 -14.67
CA ALA A 139 -0.50 -18.70 -15.54
C ALA A 139 -0.67 -20.11 -16.13
N LEU A 140 0.41 -20.74 -16.61
CA LEU A 140 0.37 -22.11 -17.12
C LEU A 140 -0.03 -23.11 -16.02
N ARG A 141 0.52 -22.97 -14.81
CA ARG A 141 0.16 -23.85 -13.69
C ARG A 141 -1.32 -23.70 -13.30
N ARG A 142 -1.83 -22.47 -13.25
CA ARG A 142 -3.26 -22.20 -13.02
C ARG A 142 -4.14 -22.77 -14.13
N LEU A 143 -3.68 -22.73 -15.38
CA LEU A 143 -4.39 -23.30 -16.52
C LEU A 143 -4.46 -24.83 -16.41
N THR A 144 -3.36 -25.49 -16.07
CA THR A 144 -3.35 -26.93 -15.81
C THR A 144 -4.31 -27.27 -14.67
N MET A 145 -4.27 -26.51 -13.58
CA MET A 145 -5.19 -26.69 -12.44
C MET A 145 -6.65 -26.53 -12.85
N LEU A 146 -6.98 -25.52 -13.67
CA LEU A 146 -8.32 -25.29 -14.19
C LEU A 146 -8.80 -26.45 -15.08
N ILE A 147 -7.94 -26.96 -15.97
CA ILE A 147 -8.30 -28.12 -16.81
C ILE A 147 -8.63 -29.34 -15.95
N THR A 148 -7.74 -29.68 -14.99
CA THR A 148 -7.95 -30.81 -14.09
C THR A 148 -9.19 -30.62 -13.21
N ALA A 149 -9.43 -29.40 -12.72
CA ALA A 149 -10.61 -29.09 -11.93
C ALA A 149 -11.90 -29.27 -12.75
N VAL A 150 -11.98 -28.74 -13.98
CA VAL A 150 -13.17 -28.92 -14.83
C VAL A 150 -13.42 -30.41 -15.14
N GLU A 151 -12.37 -31.19 -15.43
CA GLU A 151 -12.51 -32.65 -15.64
C GLU A 151 -12.98 -33.40 -14.37
N GLN A 152 -12.49 -33.00 -13.20
CA GLN A 152 -12.96 -33.53 -11.93
C GLN A 152 -14.41 -33.13 -11.67
N LEU A 153 -14.80 -31.88 -11.96
CA LEU A 153 -16.16 -31.40 -11.81
C LEU A 153 -17.14 -32.18 -12.68
N GLU A 154 -16.78 -32.45 -13.95
CA GLU A 154 -17.56 -33.29 -14.86
C GLU A 154 -17.76 -34.69 -14.26
N THR A 155 -16.71 -35.29 -13.69
CA THR A 155 -16.77 -36.62 -13.07
C THR A 155 -17.63 -36.65 -11.80
N LEU A 156 -17.47 -35.65 -10.92
CA LEU A 156 -18.24 -35.52 -9.67
C LEU A 156 -19.72 -35.24 -9.95
N SER A 157 -20.01 -34.44 -10.97
CA SER A 157 -21.36 -34.16 -11.44
C SER A 157 -22.05 -35.45 -11.90
N MET A 158 -21.37 -36.28 -12.69
CA MET A 158 -21.91 -37.58 -13.12
C MET A 158 -22.19 -38.53 -11.94
N ARG A 159 -21.40 -38.46 -10.87
CA ARG A 159 -21.57 -39.28 -9.65
C ARG A 159 -22.57 -38.69 -8.65
N ARG A 160 -23.15 -37.53 -8.93
CA ARG A 160 -24.08 -36.79 -8.04
C ARG A 160 -23.49 -36.50 -6.65
N GLN A 161 -22.18 -36.25 -6.58
CA GLN A 161 -21.52 -35.83 -5.34
C GLN A 161 -21.64 -34.32 -5.18
N TYR A 162 -22.80 -33.86 -4.69
CA TYR A 162 -23.14 -32.43 -4.65
C TYR A 162 -22.19 -31.60 -3.78
N ARG A 163 -21.80 -32.08 -2.60
CA ARG A 163 -20.90 -31.35 -1.70
C ARG A 163 -19.54 -31.04 -2.33
N ASP A 164 -18.89 -32.06 -2.88
CA ASP A 164 -17.58 -31.89 -3.51
C ASP A 164 -17.69 -31.08 -4.81
N SER A 165 -18.81 -31.24 -5.55
CA SER A 165 -19.09 -30.44 -6.74
C SER A 165 -19.26 -28.96 -6.40
N ALA A 166 -19.89 -28.61 -5.28
CA ALA A 166 -20.05 -27.21 -4.85
C ALA A 166 -18.70 -26.54 -4.55
N ASN A 167 -17.86 -27.19 -3.73
CA ASN A 167 -16.53 -26.68 -3.37
C ASN A 167 -15.65 -26.51 -4.62
N LEU A 168 -15.70 -27.50 -5.52
CA LEU A 168 -14.88 -27.47 -6.72
C LEU A 168 -15.40 -26.49 -7.76
N LEU A 169 -16.73 -26.26 -7.81
CA LEU A 169 -17.33 -25.23 -8.64
C LEU A 169 -16.89 -23.82 -8.22
N GLU A 170 -16.86 -23.53 -6.91
CA GLU A 170 -16.37 -22.26 -6.38
C GLU A 170 -14.89 -22.03 -6.73
N ALA A 171 -14.05 -23.05 -6.56
CA ALA A 171 -12.64 -22.99 -6.94
C ALA A 171 -12.44 -22.79 -8.46
N VAL A 172 -13.26 -23.43 -9.29
CA VAL A 172 -13.23 -23.24 -10.75
C VAL A 172 -13.66 -21.82 -11.12
N ASP A 173 -14.68 -21.27 -10.47
CA ASP A 173 -15.15 -19.91 -10.73
C ASP A 173 -14.07 -18.87 -10.37
N GLU A 174 -13.42 -19.02 -9.19
CA GLU A 174 -12.28 -18.20 -8.80
C GLU A 174 -11.15 -18.28 -9.82
N LEU A 175 -10.79 -19.49 -10.28
CA LEU A 175 -9.77 -19.64 -11.32
C LEU A 175 -10.15 -18.99 -12.64
N LEU A 176 -11.42 -19.08 -13.04
CA LEU A 176 -11.91 -18.43 -14.25
C LEU A 176 -11.87 -16.90 -14.16
N THR A 177 -12.02 -16.31 -12.96
CA THR A 177 -11.86 -14.85 -12.78
C THR A 177 -10.44 -14.39 -13.14
N HIS A 178 -9.41 -15.17 -12.77
CA HIS A 178 -8.02 -14.88 -13.14
C HIS A 178 -7.77 -15.02 -14.65
N PHE A 179 -8.61 -15.77 -15.37
CA PHE A 179 -8.54 -15.94 -16.81
C PHE A 179 -9.50 -15.05 -17.61
N ALA A 180 -10.23 -14.14 -16.95
CA ALA A 180 -11.19 -13.26 -17.61
C ALA A 180 -10.55 -12.38 -18.70
N SER A 181 -9.32 -11.91 -18.49
CA SER A 181 -8.55 -11.13 -19.49
C SER A 181 -8.02 -11.96 -20.65
N TYR A 182 -8.11 -13.28 -20.58
CA TYR A 182 -7.60 -14.22 -21.59
C TYR A 182 -8.73 -14.87 -22.40
N GLY A 183 -9.92 -14.27 -22.41
CA GLY A 183 -11.11 -14.80 -23.09
C GLY A 183 -10.94 -15.03 -24.60
N ASP A 184 -10.04 -14.29 -25.25
CA ASP A 184 -9.75 -14.45 -26.68
C ASP A 184 -9.04 -15.77 -27.02
N ILE A 185 -8.49 -16.47 -26.02
CA ILE A 185 -7.80 -17.73 -26.23
C ILE A 185 -8.85 -18.85 -26.37
N PRO A 186 -8.89 -19.57 -27.52
CA PRO A 186 -9.95 -20.54 -27.80
C PRO A 186 -10.05 -21.65 -26.74
N LYS A 187 -8.91 -22.11 -26.21
CA LYS A 187 -8.88 -23.15 -25.18
C LYS A 187 -9.47 -22.71 -23.84
N ILE A 188 -9.39 -21.41 -23.51
CA ILE A 188 -9.98 -20.83 -22.30
C ILE A 188 -11.48 -20.60 -22.52
N ALA A 189 -11.87 -20.12 -23.71
CA ALA A 189 -13.28 -20.03 -24.09
C ALA A 189 -13.98 -21.41 -24.07
N ASP A 190 -13.30 -22.46 -24.54
CA ASP A 190 -13.79 -23.85 -24.45
C ASP A 190 -13.96 -24.31 -23.00
N LEU A 191 -13.01 -23.98 -22.12
CA LEU A 191 -13.10 -24.28 -20.68
C LEU A 191 -14.27 -23.55 -20.01
N GLN A 192 -14.46 -22.27 -20.33
CA GLN A 192 -15.60 -21.48 -19.85
C GLN A 192 -16.92 -22.09 -20.33
N LYS A 193 -17.00 -22.46 -21.61
CA LYS A 193 -18.18 -23.12 -22.18
C LYS A 193 -18.48 -24.45 -21.50
N ARG A 194 -17.45 -25.29 -21.28
CA ARG A 194 -17.61 -26.56 -20.55
C ARG A 194 -18.09 -26.33 -19.12
N ASN A 195 -17.52 -25.36 -18.40
CA ASN A 195 -17.97 -24.99 -17.07
C ASN A 195 -19.45 -24.56 -17.06
N THR A 196 -19.88 -23.72 -18.02
CA THR A 196 -21.29 -23.33 -18.14
C THR A 196 -22.21 -24.53 -18.42
N THR A 197 -21.79 -25.46 -19.28
CA THR A 197 -22.54 -26.70 -19.54
C THR A 197 -22.65 -27.57 -18.27
N VAL A 198 -21.58 -27.66 -17.48
CA VAL A 198 -21.58 -28.40 -16.22
C VAL A 198 -22.47 -27.72 -15.18
N LYS A 199 -22.42 -26.39 -15.05
CA LYS A 199 -23.34 -25.59 -14.22
C LYS A 199 -24.80 -25.88 -14.59
N GLN A 200 -25.13 -25.90 -15.88
CA GLN A 200 -26.49 -26.21 -16.37
C GLN A 200 -26.89 -27.66 -16.08
N THR A 201 -25.96 -28.60 -16.24
CA THR A 201 -26.19 -30.03 -15.95
C THR A 201 -26.44 -30.26 -14.46
N LEU A 202 -25.60 -29.67 -13.60
CA LEU A 202 -25.77 -29.72 -12.14
C LEU A 202 -27.09 -29.11 -11.72
N ARG A 203 -27.44 -27.94 -12.27
CA ARG A 203 -28.76 -27.32 -12.06
C ARG A 203 -29.89 -28.28 -12.43
N GLY A 204 -29.84 -28.91 -13.60
CA GLY A 204 -30.84 -29.88 -14.02
C GLY A 204 -30.98 -31.07 -13.07
N MET A 205 -29.85 -31.66 -12.66
CA MET A 205 -29.83 -32.79 -11.72
C MET A 205 -30.38 -32.40 -10.34
N VAL A 206 -30.01 -31.23 -9.82
CA VAL A 206 -30.55 -30.72 -8.57
C VAL A 206 -32.06 -30.54 -8.67
N PHE A 207 -32.56 -29.93 -9.75
CA PHE A 207 -34.00 -29.73 -9.92
C PHE A 207 -34.74 -31.06 -10.05
N GLU A 208 -34.21 -32.04 -10.77
CA GLU A 208 -34.78 -33.39 -10.88
C GLU A 208 -34.84 -34.09 -9.51
N ASP A 209 -33.78 -33.99 -8.72
CA ASP A 209 -33.72 -34.59 -7.39
C ASP A 209 -34.69 -33.93 -6.42
N PHE A 210 -34.80 -32.59 -6.46
CA PHE A 210 -35.85 -31.89 -5.72
C PHE A 210 -37.24 -32.29 -6.20
N HIS A 211 -37.50 -32.45 -7.50
CA HIS A 211 -38.86 -32.83 -7.95
C HIS A 211 -39.26 -34.25 -7.56
N SER A 212 -38.32 -35.20 -7.62
CA SER A 212 -38.54 -36.63 -7.35
C SER A 212 -38.50 -36.98 -5.86
N THR A 213 -37.62 -36.33 -5.09
CA THR A 213 -37.34 -36.69 -3.70
C THR A 213 -38.14 -35.83 -2.70
N TRP A 214 -38.63 -34.66 -3.13
CA TRP A 214 -39.47 -33.76 -2.33
C TRP A 214 -40.91 -34.26 -2.19
N MET A 215 -41.06 -35.43 -1.56
CA MET A 215 -42.30 -35.97 -1.03
C MET A 215 -42.07 -36.51 0.39
N PRO A 216 -43.04 -36.34 1.31
CA PRO A 216 -42.91 -36.85 2.69
C PRO A 216 -42.63 -38.36 2.72
N THR A 217 -43.29 -39.13 1.84
CA THR A 217 -43.15 -40.59 1.76
C THR A 217 -41.76 -41.04 1.33
N THR A 218 -41.10 -40.32 0.42
CA THR A 218 -39.74 -40.65 -0.03
C THR A 218 -38.68 -40.23 0.98
N MET A 219 -38.88 -39.11 1.67
CA MET A 219 -37.96 -38.64 2.71
C MET A 219 -38.02 -39.46 4.00
N GLU A 220 -39.19 -40.03 4.33
CA GLU A 220 -39.34 -40.97 5.46
C GLU A 220 -38.68 -42.33 5.17
N GLN A 221 -38.62 -42.73 3.90
CA GLN A 221 -38.03 -44.02 3.48
C GLN A 221 -36.51 -43.99 3.36
N ASP A 222 -35.92 -42.85 2.99
CA ASP A 222 -34.46 -42.70 2.82
C ASP A 222 -33.92 -41.52 3.65
N PRO A 223 -33.36 -41.76 4.84
CA PRO A 223 -32.69 -40.73 5.64
C PRO A 223 -31.51 -40.06 4.92
N ALA A 224 -30.87 -40.75 3.97
CA ALA A 224 -29.77 -40.18 3.19
C ALA A 224 -30.27 -39.20 2.10
N ALA A 225 -31.55 -39.24 1.74
CA ALA A 225 -32.16 -38.28 0.83
C ALA A 225 -32.09 -36.85 1.37
N ALA A 226 -32.33 -36.67 2.68
CA ALA A 226 -32.23 -35.36 3.33
C ALA A 226 -30.81 -34.80 3.28
N ALA A 227 -29.80 -35.63 3.53
CA ALA A 227 -28.40 -35.23 3.43
C ALA A 227 -28.02 -34.87 1.98
N ARG A 228 -28.46 -35.67 1.00
CA ARG A 228 -28.22 -35.40 -0.42
C ARG A 228 -28.85 -34.09 -0.89
N LEU A 229 -30.09 -33.81 -0.48
CA LEU A 229 -30.76 -32.54 -0.79
C LEU A 229 -30.10 -31.35 -0.08
N ALA A 230 -29.60 -31.53 1.15
CA ALA A 230 -28.85 -30.50 1.86
C ALA A 230 -27.52 -30.20 1.14
N ASP A 231 -26.83 -31.23 0.66
CA ASP A 231 -25.63 -31.07 -0.17
C ASP A 231 -25.96 -30.44 -1.54
N ALA A 232 -27.13 -30.75 -2.12
CA ALA A 232 -27.61 -30.10 -3.33
C ALA A 232 -27.87 -28.59 -3.14
N CYS A 233 -28.34 -28.18 -1.95
CA CYS A 233 -28.46 -26.76 -1.61
C CYS A 233 -27.10 -26.03 -1.65
N LEU A 234 -26.00 -26.69 -1.27
CA LEU A 234 -24.66 -26.11 -1.38
C LEU A 234 -24.28 -25.83 -2.83
N VAL A 235 -24.65 -26.72 -3.77
CA VAL A 235 -24.44 -26.49 -5.20
C VAL A 235 -25.27 -25.32 -5.70
N VAL A 236 -26.50 -25.17 -5.24
CA VAL A 236 -27.38 -24.04 -5.62
C VAL A 236 -26.82 -22.71 -5.13
N ASP A 237 -26.20 -22.68 -3.94
CA ASP A 237 -25.53 -21.46 -3.45
C ASP A 237 -24.20 -21.17 -4.14
N ALA A 238 -23.49 -22.20 -4.62
CA ALA A 238 -22.28 -22.03 -5.45
C ALA A 238 -22.62 -21.67 -6.91
N LEU A 239 -23.87 -21.85 -7.33
CA LEU A 239 -24.41 -21.36 -8.60
C LEU A 239 -24.92 -19.92 -8.44
N ASP A 240 -25.57 -19.41 -9.49
CA ASP A 240 -26.11 -18.05 -9.49
C ASP A 240 -27.33 -17.91 -8.56
N ALA A 241 -27.48 -16.73 -7.95
CA ALA A 241 -28.62 -16.41 -7.06
C ALA A 241 -29.99 -16.57 -7.73
N SER A 242 -30.06 -16.45 -9.06
CA SER A 242 -31.28 -16.68 -9.85
C SER A 242 -31.76 -18.13 -9.78
N VAL A 243 -30.84 -19.10 -9.70
CA VAL A 243 -31.17 -20.53 -9.60
C VAL A 243 -31.83 -20.82 -8.25
N ARG A 244 -31.34 -20.17 -7.19
CA ARG A 244 -31.95 -20.26 -5.85
C ARG A 244 -33.37 -19.69 -5.85
N GLU A 245 -33.58 -18.50 -6.43
CA GLU A 245 -34.90 -17.88 -6.51
C GLU A 245 -35.89 -18.77 -7.29
N GLU A 246 -35.45 -19.37 -8.40
CA GLU A 246 -36.27 -20.27 -9.19
C GLU A 246 -36.61 -21.57 -8.45
N LEU A 247 -35.65 -22.18 -7.75
CA LEU A 247 -35.88 -23.38 -6.94
C LEU A 247 -36.88 -23.10 -5.81
N VAL A 248 -36.64 -22.03 -5.04
CA VAL A 248 -37.53 -21.60 -3.95
C VAL A 248 -38.90 -21.23 -4.50
N GLY A 249 -38.97 -20.55 -5.64
CA GLY A 249 -40.21 -20.20 -6.33
C GLY A 249 -41.02 -21.44 -6.74
N ASN A 250 -40.39 -22.42 -7.39
CA ASN A 250 -41.04 -23.66 -7.81
C ASN A 250 -41.57 -24.47 -6.62
N LEU A 251 -40.80 -24.58 -5.54
CA LEU A 251 -41.21 -25.26 -4.32
C LEU A 251 -42.37 -24.53 -3.63
N THR A 252 -42.26 -23.20 -3.52
CA THR A 252 -43.31 -22.35 -2.94
C THR A 252 -44.60 -22.47 -3.76
N ASN A 253 -44.51 -22.43 -5.10
CA ASN A 253 -45.66 -22.59 -5.99
C ASN A 253 -46.32 -23.96 -5.85
N LYS A 254 -45.55 -25.05 -5.75
CA LYS A 254 -46.08 -26.40 -5.53
C LYS A 254 -46.84 -26.51 -4.21
N GLU A 255 -46.30 -25.93 -3.14
CA GLU A 255 -46.97 -25.89 -1.84
C GLU A 255 -48.20 -24.95 -1.84
N LEU A 256 -48.15 -23.84 -2.58
CA LEU A 256 -49.30 -22.95 -2.79
C LEU A 256 -50.41 -23.63 -3.60
N MET A 257 -50.09 -24.43 -4.62
CA MET A 257 -51.08 -25.22 -5.36
C MET A 257 -51.74 -26.26 -4.46
N ASN A 258 -50.98 -26.92 -3.59
CA ASN A 258 -51.51 -27.84 -2.59
C ASN A 258 -52.39 -27.13 -1.54
N TYR A 259 -52.00 -25.92 -1.13
CA TYR A 259 -52.86 -25.08 -0.31
C TYR A 259 -54.15 -24.71 -1.05
N ASN A 260 -54.06 -24.28 -2.31
CA ASN A 260 -55.21 -23.84 -3.07
C ASN A 260 -56.20 -24.98 -3.33
N SER A 261 -55.72 -26.19 -3.66
CA SER A 261 -56.59 -27.36 -3.85
C SER A 261 -57.33 -27.77 -2.57
N CYS A 262 -56.75 -27.56 -1.39
CA CYS A 262 -57.43 -27.80 -0.12
C CYS A 262 -58.58 -26.80 0.16
N PHE A 263 -58.53 -25.62 -0.46
CA PHE A 263 -59.46 -24.52 -0.22
C PHE A 263 -60.18 -24.04 -1.49
N ASP A 264 -60.25 -24.90 -2.50
CA ASP A 264 -60.88 -24.64 -3.79
C ASP A 264 -62.37 -24.28 -3.61
N GLU A 265 -62.84 -23.30 -4.39
CA GLU A 265 -64.16 -22.67 -4.28
C GLU A 265 -65.32 -23.67 -4.45
N LEU A 266 -65.07 -24.77 -5.16
CA LEU A 266 -66.03 -25.83 -5.44
C LEU A 266 -66.37 -26.70 -4.22
N VAL A 267 -65.49 -26.77 -3.21
CA VAL A 267 -65.61 -27.71 -2.08
C VAL A 267 -65.92 -27.00 -0.76
N ASN A 268 -65.42 -25.78 -0.57
CA ASN A 268 -65.62 -25.03 0.66
C ASN A 268 -66.32 -23.70 0.36
N LYS A 269 -67.55 -23.52 0.86
CA LYS A 269 -68.25 -22.22 0.81
C LYS A 269 -67.33 -21.12 1.35
N LEU A 270 -67.16 -20.02 0.64
CA LEU A 270 -66.40 -18.83 1.05
C LEU A 270 -67.04 -18.15 2.30
N THR A 271 -66.89 -18.75 3.48
CA THR A 271 -67.34 -18.18 4.76
C THR A 271 -66.14 -17.73 5.60
N LEU A 272 -66.31 -16.65 6.37
CA LEU A 272 -65.27 -16.08 7.24
C LEU A 272 -64.72 -17.08 8.28
N GLU A 273 -65.48 -18.12 8.63
CA GLU A 273 -65.01 -19.24 9.47
C GLU A 273 -63.88 -20.06 8.82
N ASN A 274 -63.74 -20.02 7.49
CA ASN A 274 -62.64 -20.68 6.80
C ASN A 274 -61.31 -19.98 7.02
N VAL A 275 -61.30 -18.72 7.46
CA VAL A 275 -60.06 -17.99 7.77
C VAL A 275 -59.31 -18.68 8.91
N GLU A 276 -60.01 -19.11 9.96
CA GLU A 276 -59.42 -19.88 11.07
C GLU A 276 -58.87 -21.24 10.59
N ARG A 277 -59.61 -21.92 9.71
CA ARG A 277 -59.16 -23.20 9.10
C ARG A 277 -57.92 -23.02 8.23
N ARG A 278 -57.81 -21.91 7.49
CA ARG A 278 -56.65 -21.57 6.66
C ARG A 278 -55.40 -21.36 7.52
N TYR A 279 -55.49 -20.58 8.60
CA TYR A 279 -54.37 -20.39 9.53
C TYR A 279 -53.97 -21.68 10.24
N ALA A 280 -54.94 -22.48 10.69
CA ALA A 280 -54.66 -23.78 11.30
C ALA A 280 -53.97 -24.75 10.32
N TRP A 281 -54.35 -24.72 9.03
CA TRP A 281 -53.69 -25.51 8.00
C TRP A 281 -52.24 -25.06 7.79
N ILE A 282 -51.97 -23.75 7.69
CA ILE A 282 -50.61 -23.22 7.53
C ILE A 282 -49.73 -23.64 8.70
N LYS A 283 -50.20 -23.45 9.95
CA LYS A 283 -49.49 -23.89 11.16
C LYS A 283 -49.20 -25.39 11.14
N ARG A 284 -50.17 -26.21 10.75
CA ARG A 284 -50.01 -27.67 10.66
C ARG A 284 -49.02 -28.08 9.56
N ASN A 285 -49.08 -27.45 8.38
CA ASN A 285 -48.18 -27.76 7.27
C ASN A 285 -46.73 -27.40 7.62
N LEU A 286 -46.49 -26.26 8.26
CA LEU A 286 -45.16 -25.85 8.73
C LEU A 286 -44.59 -26.84 9.76
N LYS A 287 -45.38 -27.23 10.77
CA LYS A 287 -44.95 -28.20 11.81
C LYS A 287 -44.77 -29.62 11.24
N SER A 288 -45.69 -30.08 10.41
CA SER A 288 -45.63 -31.44 9.84
C SER A 288 -44.43 -31.65 8.92
N LYS A 289 -43.95 -30.60 8.27
CA LYS A 289 -42.80 -30.64 7.35
C LYS A 289 -41.54 -30.03 7.95
N GLU A 290 -41.49 -29.78 9.25
CA GLU A 290 -40.36 -29.13 9.92
C GLU A 290 -39.01 -29.83 9.65
N ALA A 291 -39.00 -31.17 9.70
CA ALA A 291 -37.81 -31.96 9.39
C ALA A 291 -37.34 -31.81 7.94
N MET A 292 -38.27 -31.62 7.00
CA MET A 292 -38.00 -31.39 5.58
C MET A 292 -37.50 -29.96 5.32
N TRP A 293 -37.99 -28.98 6.09
CA TRP A 293 -37.52 -27.60 6.02
C TRP A 293 -36.08 -27.43 6.54
N ARG A 294 -35.63 -28.28 7.48
CA ARG A 294 -34.24 -28.27 8.01
C ARG A 294 -33.17 -28.63 6.98
N VAL A 295 -33.55 -29.18 5.82
CA VAL A 295 -32.65 -29.47 4.71
C VAL A 295 -32.11 -28.18 4.07
N PHE A 296 -32.86 -27.08 4.15
CA PHE A 296 -32.44 -25.80 3.61
C PHE A 296 -31.52 -25.03 4.56
N PRO A 297 -30.51 -24.33 4.03
CA PRO A 297 -29.73 -23.40 4.82
C PRO A 297 -30.62 -22.32 5.46
N ALA A 298 -30.40 -22.01 6.74
CA ALA A 298 -31.19 -21.01 7.48
C ALA A 298 -31.24 -19.64 6.79
N ARG A 299 -30.16 -19.26 6.08
CA ARG A 299 -30.08 -18.03 5.27
C ARG A 299 -31.16 -17.90 4.20
N TRP A 300 -31.68 -19.00 3.66
CA TRP A 300 -32.70 -18.95 2.60
C TRP A 300 -34.08 -18.59 3.13
N ARG A 301 -34.33 -18.78 4.44
CA ARG A 301 -35.60 -18.46 5.11
C ARG A 301 -36.83 -18.98 4.34
N VAL A 302 -36.71 -20.16 3.71
CA VAL A 302 -37.76 -20.76 2.85
C VAL A 302 -39.11 -20.87 3.58
N PRO A 303 -39.18 -21.32 4.85
CA PRO A 303 -40.45 -21.39 5.57
C PRO A 303 -41.12 -20.03 5.80
N GLN A 304 -40.31 -18.97 5.99
CA GLN A 304 -40.80 -17.60 6.15
C GLN A 304 -41.38 -17.08 4.82
N LEU A 305 -40.65 -17.29 3.70
CA LEU A 305 -41.13 -16.92 2.37
C LEU A 305 -42.42 -17.65 1.99
N LEU A 306 -42.54 -18.93 2.37
CA LEU A 306 -43.76 -19.73 2.18
C LEU A 306 -44.92 -19.19 3.02
N CYS A 307 -44.68 -18.84 4.29
CA CYS A 307 -45.70 -18.26 5.15
C CYS A 307 -46.20 -16.92 4.60
N MET A 308 -45.28 -16.06 4.14
CA MET A 308 -45.63 -14.79 3.50
C MET A 308 -46.43 -14.98 2.21
N SER A 309 -46.09 -15.95 1.37
CA SER A 309 -46.79 -16.19 0.11
C SER A 309 -48.19 -16.79 0.34
N MET A 310 -48.33 -17.73 1.29
CA MET A 310 -49.63 -18.25 1.74
C MET A 310 -50.48 -17.16 2.39
N GLY A 311 -49.87 -16.25 3.16
CA GLY A 311 -50.53 -15.08 3.74
C GLY A 311 -51.06 -14.12 2.66
N LYS A 312 -50.25 -13.82 1.63
CA LYS A 312 -50.68 -13.02 0.47
C LYS A 312 -51.84 -13.66 -0.28
N LEU A 313 -51.79 -14.97 -0.51
CA LEU A 313 -52.89 -15.70 -1.16
C LEU A 313 -54.15 -15.69 -0.29
N THR A 314 -54.00 -15.90 1.03
CA THR A 314 -55.11 -15.80 1.98
C THR A 314 -55.72 -14.41 1.97
N ARG A 315 -54.92 -13.34 1.89
CA ARG A 315 -55.39 -11.95 1.76
C ARG A 315 -56.24 -11.77 0.50
N THR A 316 -55.80 -12.28 -0.65
CA THR A 316 -56.58 -12.21 -1.90
C THR A 316 -57.93 -12.90 -1.75
N HIS A 317 -57.96 -14.12 -1.22
CA HIS A 317 -59.21 -14.84 -0.99
C HIS A 317 -60.12 -14.13 0.03
N VAL A 318 -59.55 -13.53 1.08
CA VAL A 318 -60.34 -12.75 2.06
C VAL A 318 -60.93 -11.50 1.42
N LEU A 319 -60.19 -10.81 0.53
CA LEU A 319 -60.73 -9.67 -0.23
C LEU A 319 -61.89 -10.11 -1.14
N GLU A 320 -61.73 -11.20 -1.88
CA GLU A 320 -62.80 -11.76 -2.73
C GLU A 320 -64.03 -12.19 -1.90
N MET A 321 -63.81 -12.75 -0.71
CA MET A 321 -64.87 -13.09 0.24
C MET A 321 -65.63 -11.86 0.74
N LEU A 322 -64.92 -10.75 1.00
CA LEU A 322 -65.51 -9.48 1.42
C LEU A 322 -66.22 -8.78 0.25
N ASP A 323 -65.76 -8.94 -0.99
CA ASP A 323 -66.44 -8.36 -2.16
C ASP A 323 -67.70 -9.15 -2.55
N THR A 324 -67.72 -10.47 -2.32
CA THR A 324 -68.82 -11.37 -2.75
C THR A 324 -69.91 -11.56 -1.68
N SER A 325 -69.55 -11.48 -0.40
CA SER A 325 -70.52 -11.57 0.69
C SER A 325 -71.29 -10.24 0.78
N GLY A 326 -72.62 -10.28 0.85
CA GLY A 326 -73.46 -9.09 1.08
C GLY A 326 -73.23 -8.43 2.46
N PRO A 327 -74.20 -7.72 3.06
CA PRO A 327 -74.00 -7.01 4.33
C PRO A 327 -73.37 -7.92 5.38
N HIS A 328 -72.12 -7.63 5.73
CA HIS A 328 -71.31 -8.52 6.54
C HIS A 328 -71.79 -8.53 7.99
N GLU A 329 -71.82 -9.73 8.58
CA GLU A 329 -72.01 -9.89 10.01
C GLU A 329 -70.76 -9.37 10.73
N VAL A 330 -70.91 -8.24 11.42
CA VAL A 330 -69.82 -7.53 12.15
C VAL A 330 -69.08 -8.46 13.12
N GLN A 331 -69.79 -9.44 13.68
CA GLN A 331 -69.21 -10.41 14.61
C GLN A 331 -68.26 -11.40 13.90
N ALA A 332 -68.59 -11.85 12.70
CA ALA A 332 -67.75 -12.76 11.92
C ALA A 332 -66.48 -12.06 11.42
N THR A 333 -66.57 -10.78 11.04
CA THR A 333 -65.41 -9.98 10.62
C THR A 333 -64.48 -9.66 11.79
N LEU A 334 -65.02 -9.30 12.96
CA LEU A 334 -64.22 -9.11 14.18
C LEU A 334 -63.53 -10.39 14.63
N GLN A 335 -64.21 -11.54 14.56
CA GLN A 335 -63.61 -12.83 14.90
C GLN A 335 -62.48 -13.19 13.94
N ALA A 336 -62.67 -13.01 12.63
CA ALA A 336 -61.62 -13.24 11.64
C ALA A 336 -60.41 -12.32 11.87
N LEU A 337 -60.64 -11.03 12.16
CA LEU A 337 -59.57 -10.08 12.49
C LEU A 337 -58.77 -10.49 13.72
N HIS A 338 -59.45 -10.87 14.82
CA HIS A 338 -58.75 -11.35 16.02
C HIS A 338 -57.91 -12.60 15.73
N ARG A 339 -58.40 -13.53 14.92
CA ARG A 339 -57.66 -14.73 14.52
C ARG A 339 -56.46 -14.43 13.61
N THR A 340 -56.58 -13.43 12.72
CA THR A 340 -55.46 -12.94 11.92
C THR A 340 -54.36 -12.37 12.80
N ILE A 341 -54.71 -11.50 13.76
CA ILE A 341 -53.73 -10.88 14.68
C ILE A 341 -53.05 -11.95 15.55
N GLU A 342 -53.81 -12.92 16.05
CA GLU A 342 -53.28 -14.06 16.83
C GLU A 342 -52.32 -14.91 15.98
N PHE A 343 -52.66 -15.18 14.72
CA PHE A 343 -51.78 -15.88 13.78
C PHE A 343 -50.49 -15.10 13.51
N GLU A 344 -50.58 -13.80 13.25
CA GLU A 344 -49.41 -12.93 13.01
C GLU A 344 -48.45 -12.96 14.20
N ARG A 345 -48.96 -12.78 15.42
CA ARG A 345 -48.14 -12.82 16.63
C ARG A 345 -47.47 -14.17 16.84
N GLU A 346 -48.19 -15.27 16.62
CA GLU A 346 -47.60 -16.62 16.73
C GLU A 346 -46.56 -16.91 15.65
N MET A 347 -46.72 -16.37 14.43
CA MET A 347 -45.71 -16.53 13.38
C MET A 347 -44.48 -15.67 13.65
N ASP A 348 -44.64 -14.46 14.21
CA ASP A 348 -43.54 -13.61 14.63
C ASP A 348 -42.71 -14.26 15.74
N GLU A 349 -43.37 -14.83 16.76
CA GLU A 349 -42.72 -15.63 17.82
C GLU A 349 -42.05 -16.90 17.24
N TYR A 350 -42.64 -17.55 16.22
CA TYR A 350 -42.09 -18.78 15.63
C TYR A 350 -40.85 -18.55 14.75
N PHE A 351 -40.76 -17.40 14.07
CA PHE A 351 -39.63 -17.07 13.20
C PHE A 351 -38.57 -16.18 13.84
N ASP A 352 -38.77 -15.80 15.11
CA ASP A 352 -37.81 -15.06 15.94
C ASP A 352 -37.34 -13.77 15.25
N ILE A 353 -38.31 -13.00 14.74
CA ILE A 353 -38.03 -11.80 13.92
C ILE A 353 -37.39 -10.67 14.75
N ASP A 354 -37.52 -10.70 16.08
CA ASP A 354 -37.00 -9.66 16.98
C ASP A 354 -35.47 -9.69 17.20
N ASP A 355 -34.80 -10.85 17.12
CA ASP A 355 -33.35 -10.92 17.39
C ASP A 355 -32.46 -10.63 16.17
N ALA A 356 -32.98 -10.73 14.95
CA ALA A 356 -32.19 -10.53 13.73
C ALA A 356 -32.02 -9.06 13.31
N VAL A 357 -32.87 -8.14 13.81
CA VAL A 357 -32.82 -6.71 13.45
C VAL A 357 -31.94 -5.91 14.43
N VAL A 358 -31.72 -6.40 15.65
CA VAL A 358 -30.93 -5.69 16.68
C VAL A 358 -29.43 -6.01 16.60
N GLY A 359 -29.03 -7.19 16.14
CA GLY A 359 -27.62 -7.61 16.07
C GLY A 359 -26.78 -6.98 14.93
N GLY A 360 -27.38 -6.19 14.04
CA GLY A 360 -26.70 -5.62 12.86
C GLY A 360 -26.32 -4.14 12.96
N ALA A 361 -26.69 -3.44 14.03
CA ALA A 361 -26.55 -1.98 14.11
C ALA A 361 -25.67 -1.44 15.26
N GLU A 362 -25.18 -2.27 16.18
CA GLU A 362 -24.38 -1.82 17.35
C GLU A 362 -22.96 -2.40 17.39
N GLY A 363 -22.17 -2.18 16.33
CA GLY A 363 -20.78 -2.65 16.28
C GLY A 363 -19.78 -1.71 15.61
N GLY A 364 -20.08 -0.40 15.55
CA GLY A 364 -19.28 0.51 14.72
C GLY A 364 -19.33 1.98 15.12
N ALA A 365 -19.27 2.31 16.41
CA ALA A 365 -18.81 3.63 16.88
C ALA A 365 -18.62 3.59 18.40
N GLU A 366 -17.38 3.45 18.88
CA GLU A 366 -16.80 4.29 19.95
C GLU A 366 -15.39 3.81 20.39
N GLY A 367 -14.45 4.76 20.43
CA GLY A 367 -13.21 4.72 21.21
C GLY A 367 -11.94 4.28 20.45
N GLY A 368 -10.94 5.13 20.19
CA GLY A 368 -10.71 6.50 20.62
C GLY A 368 -9.26 6.92 20.31
N ALA A 369 -9.05 8.24 20.42
CA ALA A 369 -7.77 8.97 20.56
C ALA A 369 -6.70 8.81 19.47
#